data_AF-A0A2V6P5G4-F1
#
_entry.id   AF-A0A2V6P5G4-F1
#
_cell.length_a   1.000
_cell.length_b   1.000
_cell.length_c   1.000
_cell.angle_alpha   90.00
_cell.angle_beta   90.00
_cell.angle_gamma   90.00
#
_symmetry.space_group_name_H-M   'P 1'
#
loop_
_entity.id
_entity.type
_entity.pdbx_description
1 polymer ?
#
loop_
_entity_poly.entity_id
_entity_poly.type
_entity_poly.pdbx_seq_one_letter_code
_entity_poly.pdbx_strand_id
1 'polypeptide(L)'
;STHWYGSDGVALSAALVGDSDAAAFAASAGYPNPTFGLPDALQSLWQPVANAIEARTGITADAFALSAYDALFVVAQALQDAGNLKDFARFKEAFVNAANAYSGVTGSTALDSAGDRLNADFDFWAVRLTNGSYDWARIGTYTNGTLTLF
;
A
#
# COMPACT_ATOMS: atom_id res chain seq x y z
N SER A 1 7.86 2.68 -30.47
CA SER A 1 6.75 2.42 -29.52
C SER A 1 6.91 3.37 -28.34
N THR A 2 5.80 3.73 -27.69
CA THR A 2 5.81 4.57 -26.47
C THR A 2 5.53 3.68 -25.27
N HIS A 3 6.34 3.79 -24.23
CA HIS A 3 6.08 3.10 -22.96
C HIS A 3 5.22 3.98 -22.07
N TRP A 4 4.10 3.41 -21.60
CA TRP A 4 3.19 4.05 -20.67
C TRP A 4 3.47 3.52 -19.27
N TYR A 5 3.50 4.39 -18.28
CA TYR A 5 3.67 4.04 -16.87
C TYR A 5 2.57 4.72 -16.06
N GLY A 6 1.96 3.95 -15.17
CA GLY A 6 0.91 4.43 -14.30
C GLY A 6 1.42 4.79 -12.93
N SER A 7 0.47 4.86 -11.99
CA SER A 7 0.73 5.19 -10.59
C SER A 7 -0.20 4.41 -9.69
N ASP A 8 0.00 4.59 -8.40
CA ASP A 8 -0.82 4.07 -7.32
C ASP A 8 -2.29 4.51 -7.43
N GLY A 9 -2.54 5.71 -7.98
CA GLY A 9 -3.90 6.20 -8.25
C GLY A 9 -4.67 5.45 -9.34
N VAL A 10 -4.01 4.58 -10.11
CA VAL A 10 -4.65 3.76 -11.17
C VAL A 10 -4.55 2.27 -10.88
N ALA A 11 -3.52 1.82 -10.14
CA ALA A 11 -3.38 0.43 -9.72
C ALA A 11 -4.68 -0.10 -9.10
N LEU A 12 -5.12 -1.28 -9.55
CA LEU A 12 -6.33 -1.97 -9.07
C LEU A 12 -7.65 -1.19 -9.27
N SER A 13 -7.66 -0.16 -10.10
CA SER A 13 -8.89 0.60 -10.39
C SER A 13 -9.94 -0.26 -11.10
N ALA A 14 -11.12 -0.38 -10.50
CA ALA A 14 -12.28 -1.02 -11.11
C ALA A 14 -12.81 -0.23 -12.32
N ALA A 15 -12.62 1.10 -12.35
CA ALA A 15 -13.04 1.93 -13.48
C ALA A 15 -12.23 1.63 -14.74
N LEU A 16 -10.93 1.33 -14.62
CA LEU A 16 -10.08 1.00 -15.77
C LEU A 16 -10.49 -0.33 -16.41
N VAL A 17 -10.71 -1.38 -15.61
CA VAL A 17 -11.13 -2.70 -16.11
C VAL A 17 -12.60 -2.75 -16.50
N GLY A 18 -13.42 -1.82 -15.99
CA GLY A 18 -14.84 -1.66 -16.33
C GLY A 18 -15.10 -0.98 -17.69
N ASP A 19 -14.10 -0.34 -18.29
CA ASP A 19 -14.16 0.22 -19.64
C ASP A 19 -13.38 -0.67 -20.61
N SER A 20 -14.08 -1.27 -21.59
CA SER A 20 -13.47 -2.27 -22.49
C SER A 20 -12.35 -1.71 -23.36
N ASP A 21 -12.46 -0.46 -23.79
CA ASP A 21 -11.47 0.17 -24.68
C ASP A 21 -10.23 0.58 -23.88
N ALA A 22 -10.44 1.15 -22.70
CA ALA A 22 -9.36 1.51 -21.78
C ALA A 22 -8.61 0.27 -21.28
N ALA A 23 -9.33 -0.81 -20.92
CA ALA A 23 -8.76 -2.06 -20.49
C ALA A 23 -7.95 -2.76 -21.60
N ALA A 24 -8.49 -2.80 -22.82
CA ALA A 24 -7.79 -3.34 -23.99
C ALA A 24 -6.51 -2.55 -24.30
N PHE A 25 -6.57 -1.23 -24.24
CA PHE A 25 -5.40 -0.39 -24.40
C PHE A 25 -4.35 -0.66 -23.31
N ALA A 26 -4.75 -0.64 -22.03
CA ALA A 26 -3.86 -0.86 -20.89
C ALA A 26 -3.16 -2.22 -20.98
N ALA A 27 -3.91 -3.28 -21.33
CA ALA A 27 -3.35 -4.61 -21.54
C ALA A 27 -2.34 -4.65 -22.70
N SER A 28 -2.69 -4.03 -23.84
CA SER A 28 -1.80 -3.98 -25.02
C SER A 28 -0.52 -3.17 -24.79
N ALA A 29 -0.59 -2.13 -23.97
CA ALA A 29 0.53 -1.29 -23.61
C ALA A 29 1.43 -1.90 -22.52
N GLY A 30 0.97 -2.97 -21.86
CA GLY A 30 1.65 -3.58 -20.71
C GLY A 30 1.72 -2.66 -19.47
N TYR A 31 0.98 -1.56 -19.50
CA TYR A 31 0.95 -0.42 -18.57
C TYR A 31 1.14 -0.83 -17.09
N PRO A 32 2.37 -0.73 -16.53
CA PRO A 32 2.64 -1.06 -15.14
C PRO A 32 2.23 0.09 -14.22
N ASN A 33 1.60 -0.26 -13.11
CA ASN A 33 1.07 0.66 -12.11
C ASN A 33 1.68 0.27 -10.75
N PRO A 34 2.71 1.00 -10.26
CA PRO A 34 3.29 0.74 -8.95
C PRO A 34 2.36 1.22 -7.83
N THR A 35 2.27 0.49 -6.73
CA THR A 35 1.61 0.91 -5.49
C THR A 35 2.37 0.37 -4.28
N PHE A 36 2.04 0.85 -3.08
CA PHE A 36 2.64 0.34 -1.85
C PHE A 36 2.43 -1.17 -1.74
N GLY A 37 3.51 -1.93 -1.58
CA GLY A 37 3.51 -3.38 -1.57
C GLY A 37 3.11 -3.93 -0.21
N LEU A 38 2.21 -4.90 -0.20
CA LEU A 38 1.84 -5.61 1.03
C LEU A 38 2.69 -6.88 1.14
N PRO A 39 3.38 -7.12 2.27
CA PRO A 39 4.17 -8.33 2.43
C PRO A 39 3.28 -9.58 2.37
N ASP A 40 3.55 -10.49 1.43
CA ASP A 40 2.83 -11.76 1.31
C ASP A 40 2.87 -12.57 2.62
N ALA A 41 4.01 -12.53 3.32
CA ALA A 41 4.21 -13.18 4.61
C ALA A 41 3.27 -12.68 5.71
N LEU A 42 2.69 -11.48 5.56
CA LEU A 42 1.76 -10.88 6.51
C LEU A 42 0.30 -10.95 6.03
N GLN A 43 -0.01 -11.68 4.95
CA GLN A 43 -1.37 -11.78 4.41
C GLN A 43 -2.40 -12.27 5.43
N SER A 44 -2.02 -13.20 6.29
CA SER A 44 -2.89 -13.66 7.38
C SER A 44 -3.23 -12.58 8.40
N LEU A 45 -2.46 -11.49 8.47
CA LEU A 45 -2.70 -10.33 9.34
C LEU A 45 -3.49 -9.23 8.63
N TRP A 46 -3.08 -8.83 7.41
CA TRP A 46 -3.70 -7.70 6.72
C TRP A 46 -5.01 -8.06 6.03
N GLN A 47 -5.19 -9.27 5.51
CA GLN A 47 -6.41 -9.65 4.79
C GLN A 47 -7.66 -9.60 5.68
N PRO A 48 -7.65 -10.09 6.93
CA PRO A 48 -8.80 -9.94 7.82
C PRO A 48 -9.17 -8.48 8.11
N VAL A 49 -8.18 -7.59 8.25
CA VAL A 49 -8.41 -6.16 8.45
C VAL A 49 -9.00 -5.52 7.19
N ALA A 50 -8.47 -5.85 6.01
CA ALA A 50 -9.01 -5.38 4.73
C ALA A 50 -10.48 -5.80 4.56
N ASN A 51 -10.80 -7.07 4.82
CA ASN A 51 -12.17 -7.59 4.76
C ASN A 51 -13.10 -6.89 5.77
N ALA A 52 -12.60 -6.61 6.98
CA ALA A 52 -13.38 -5.92 8.00
C ALA A 52 -13.65 -4.46 7.66
N ILE A 53 -12.71 -3.78 6.99
CA ILE A 53 -12.91 -2.42 6.46
C ILE A 53 -13.98 -2.47 5.37
N GLU A 54 -13.83 -3.35 4.38
CA GLU A 54 -14.78 -3.48 3.27
C GLU A 54 -16.19 -3.82 3.75
N ALA A 55 -16.33 -4.75 4.70
CA ALA A 55 -17.63 -5.10 5.27
C ALA A 55 -18.35 -3.91 5.94
N ARG A 56 -17.61 -2.90 6.40
CA ARG A 56 -18.16 -1.71 7.07
C ARG A 56 -18.39 -0.54 6.11
N THR A 57 -17.58 -0.42 5.08
CA THR A 57 -17.57 0.75 4.19
C THR A 57 -18.16 0.48 2.81
N GLY A 58 -18.23 -0.80 2.40
CA GLY A 58 -18.51 -1.20 1.03
C GLY A 58 -17.38 -0.90 0.05
N ILE A 59 -16.19 -0.51 0.54
CA ILE A 59 -15.02 -0.14 -0.27
C ILE A 59 -13.89 -1.12 0.06
N THR A 60 -13.39 -1.82 -0.95
CA THR A 60 -12.21 -2.69 -0.82
C THR A 60 -11.02 -1.87 -0.30
N ALA A 61 -10.43 -2.31 0.80
CA ALA A 61 -9.27 -1.64 1.38
C ALA A 61 -8.03 -1.88 0.52
N ASP A 62 -7.37 -0.80 0.11
CA ASP A 62 -6.07 -0.86 -0.54
C ASP A 62 -4.92 -0.84 0.49
N ALA A 63 -3.70 -0.89 -0.02
CA ALA A 63 -2.49 -0.86 0.81
C ALA A 63 -2.35 0.44 1.62
N PHE A 64 -2.94 1.55 1.17
CA PHE A 64 -2.93 2.82 1.91
C PHE A 64 -3.95 2.84 3.04
N ALA A 65 -5.13 2.24 2.86
CA ALA A 65 -6.11 2.07 3.92
C ALA A 65 -5.51 1.24 5.08
N LEU A 66 -4.75 0.19 4.75
CA LEU A 66 -4.03 -0.62 5.73
C LEU A 66 -2.84 0.13 6.36
N SER A 67 -2.15 0.98 5.58
CA SER A 67 -1.09 1.84 6.13
C SER A 67 -1.63 2.89 7.10
N ALA A 68 -2.79 3.47 6.80
CA ALA A 68 -3.49 4.40 7.67
C ALA A 68 -3.99 3.69 8.94
N TYR A 69 -4.43 2.43 8.83
CA TYR A 69 -4.78 1.60 9.97
C TYR A 69 -3.59 1.46 10.94
N ASP A 70 -2.40 1.08 10.44
CA ASP A 70 -1.19 0.99 11.27
C ASP A 70 -0.78 2.36 11.84
N ALA A 71 -0.87 3.43 11.04
CA ALA A 71 -0.53 4.78 11.48
C ALA A 71 -1.38 5.26 12.67
N LEU A 72 -2.65 4.84 12.76
CA LEU A 72 -3.51 5.15 13.90
C LEU A 72 -2.91 4.61 15.21
N PHE A 73 -2.38 3.38 15.21
CA PHE A 73 -1.79 2.79 16.41
C PHE A 73 -0.48 3.48 16.80
N VAL A 74 0.35 3.85 15.81
CA VAL A 74 1.56 4.63 16.04
C VAL A 74 1.23 5.97 16.71
N VAL A 75 0.28 6.72 16.16
CA VAL A 75 -0.15 8.02 16.72
C VAL A 75 -0.77 7.86 18.10
N ALA A 76 -1.58 6.82 18.31
CA ALA A 76 -2.20 6.55 19.60
C ALA A 76 -1.16 6.24 20.69
N GLN A 77 -0.13 5.43 20.37
CA GLN A 77 0.97 5.13 21.29
C GLN A 77 1.78 6.40 21.59
N ALA A 78 2.13 7.17 20.56
CA ALA A 78 2.84 8.43 20.71
C ALA A 78 2.11 9.43 21.63
N LEU A 79 0.78 9.51 21.49
CA LEU A 79 -0.05 10.36 22.34
C LEU A 79 -0.08 9.88 23.79
N GLN A 80 -0.12 8.57 24.03
CA GLN A 80 -0.06 8.01 25.38
C GLN A 80 1.28 8.35 26.05
N ASP A 81 2.39 8.23 25.32
CA ASP A 81 3.73 8.51 25.83
C ASP A 81 3.98 10.02 26.05
N ALA A 82 3.47 10.86 25.14
CA ALA A 82 3.55 12.31 25.26
C ALA A 82 2.62 12.86 26.37
N GLY A 83 1.49 12.19 26.63
CA GLY A 83 0.47 12.56 27.60
C GLY A 83 -0.43 13.73 27.19
N ASN A 84 0.01 14.60 26.28
CA ASN A 84 -0.79 15.65 25.64
C ASN A 84 -0.10 16.18 24.37
N LEU A 85 -0.80 17.02 23.60
CA LEU A 85 -0.32 17.60 22.34
C LEU A 85 0.23 19.04 22.48
N LYS A 86 0.41 19.56 23.70
CA LYS A 86 0.82 20.96 23.91
C LYS A 86 2.29 21.21 23.58
N ASP A 87 3.12 20.17 23.66
CA ASP A 87 4.52 20.20 23.30
C ASP A 87 4.75 19.36 22.03
N PHE A 88 4.84 20.05 20.90
CA PHE A 88 5.04 19.40 19.61
C PHE A 88 6.38 18.68 19.51
N ALA A 89 7.45 19.22 20.12
CA ALA A 89 8.77 18.59 20.05
C ALA A 89 8.76 17.25 20.79
N ARG A 90 8.17 17.23 21.99
CA ARG A 90 7.96 16.00 22.76
C ARG A 90 7.06 15.00 22.01
N PHE A 91 5.96 15.45 21.42
CA PHE A 91 5.07 14.57 20.66
C PHE A 91 5.77 14.00 19.42
N LYS A 92 6.54 14.81 18.69
CA LYS A 92 7.32 14.35 17.53
C LYS A 92 8.34 13.28 17.93
N GLU A 93 9.05 13.48 19.04
CA GLU A 93 9.98 12.47 19.57
C GLU A 93 9.24 11.17 19.94
N ALA A 94 8.11 11.26 20.65
CA ALA A 94 7.28 10.11 20.98
C ALA A 94 6.75 9.39 19.73
N PHE A 95 6.37 10.14 18.70
CA PHE A 95 5.93 9.59 17.41
C PHE A 95 7.02 8.79 16.71
N VAL A 96 8.24 9.34 16.62
CA VAL A 96 9.36 8.63 16.01
C VAL A 96 9.69 7.36 16.79
N ASN A 97 9.67 7.42 18.13
CA ASN A 97 9.91 6.25 18.97
C ASN A 97 8.83 5.17 18.79
N ALA A 98 7.56 5.57 18.77
CA ALA A 98 6.44 4.66 18.53
C ALA A 98 6.51 4.01 17.14
N ALA A 99 6.81 4.80 16.10
CA ALA A 99 6.94 4.30 14.73
C ALA A 99 8.08 3.28 14.61
N ASN A 100 9.23 3.54 15.24
CA ASN A 100 10.39 2.66 15.25
C ASN A 100 10.17 1.34 16.03
N ALA A 101 9.27 1.34 17.01
CA ALA A 101 8.97 0.15 17.81
C ALA A 101 7.78 -0.67 17.26
N TYR A 102 6.93 -0.08 16.40
CA TYR A 102 5.70 -0.71 15.95
C TYR A 102 5.89 -1.57 14.68
N SER A 103 5.27 -2.74 14.69
CA SER A 103 5.12 -3.60 13.52
C SER A 103 3.65 -3.99 13.42
N GLY A 104 3.00 -3.47 12.38
CA GLY A 104 1.57 -3.62 12.16
C GLY A 104 1.24 -4.67 11.11
N VAL A 105 0.05 -4.55 10.51
CA VAL A 105 -0.40 -5.48 9.47
C VAL A 105 0.33 -5.26 8.14
N THR A 106 0.90 -4.07 7.94
CA THR A 106 1.74 -3.73 6.79
C THR A 106 3.25 -3.88 7.05
N GLY A 107 3.62 -4.46 8.19
CA GLY A 107 5.01 -4.68 8.59
C GLY A 107 5.58 -3.58 9.48
N SER A 108 6.90 -3.48 9.52
CA SER A 108 7.59 -2.49 10.36
C SER A 108 7.28 -1.07 9.90
N THR A 109 6.99 -0.18 10.87
CA THR A 109 6.77 1.24 10.61
C THR A 109 7.97 2.10 10.95
N ALA A 110 9.14 1.48 11.15
CA ALA A 110 10.36 2.21 11.47
C ALA A 110 10.67 3.26 10.40
N LEU A 111 11.17 4.40 10.82
CA LEU A 111 11.39 5.56 9.97
C LEU A 111 12.87 5.76 9.67
N ASP A 112 13.17 6.25 8.49
CA ASP A 112 14.49 6.75 8.14
C ASP A 112 14.73 8.17 8.68
N SER A 113 15.88 8.76 8.35
CA SER A 113 16.23 10.12 8.80
C SER A 113 15.38 11.22 8.17
N ALA A 114 14.72 10.96 7.04
CA ALA A 114 13.80 11.89 6.39
C ALA A 114 12.38 11.82 6.98
N GLY A 115 12.07 10.73 7.69
CA GLY A 115 10.76 10.46 8.27
C GLY A 115 9.87 9.58 7.38
N ASP A 116 10.44 8.99 6.33
CA ASP A 116 9.77 7.98 5.51
C ASP A 116 9.89 6.62 6.18
N ARG A 117 9.04 5.65 5.83
CA ARG A 117 9.25 4.27 6.28
C ARG A 117 10.58 3.77 5.75
N LEU A 118 11.38 3.18 6.65
CA LEU A 118 12.71 2.65 6.40
C LEU A 118 12.71 1.60 5.28
N ASN A 119 11.65 0.78 5.23
CA ASN A 119 11.42 -0.16 4.14
C ASN A 119 10.27 0.36 3.27
N ALA A 120 10.53 0.52 1.97
CA ALA A 120 9.56 0.95 0.98
C ALA A 120 9.38 -0.16 -0.06
N ASP A 121 8.48 -1.09 0.23
CA ASP A 121 8.13 -2.17 -0.69
C ASP A 121 7.08 -1.69 -1.69
N PHE A 122 7.20 -2.12 -2.95
CA PHE A 122 6.24 -1.81 -4.01
C PHE A 122 5.74 -3.06 -4.70
N ASP A 123 4.45 -3.11 -4.98
CA ASP A 123 3.85 -4.05 -5.92
C ASP A 123 3.62 -3.35 -7.26
N PHE A 124 3.89 -4.05 -8.36
CA PHE A 124 3.62 -3.57 -9.71
C PHE A 124 2.46 -4.35 -10.30
N TRP A 125 1.44 -3.64 -10.76
CA TRP A 125 0.22 -4.22 -11.32
C TRP A 125 0.03 -3.82 -12.77
N ALA A 126 -0.48 -4.74 -13.59
CA ALA A 126 -0.88 -4.43 -14.96
C ALA A 126 -2.16 -5.18 -15.32
N VAL A 127 -2.94 -4.61 -16.23
CA VAL A 127 -4.13 -5.27 -16.78
C VAL A 127 -3.69 -6.40 -17.72
N ARG A 128 -4.31 -7.57 -17.56
CA ARG A 128 -4.11 -8.76 -18.40
C ARG A 128 -5.47 -9.28 -18.86
N LEU A 129 -5.50 -9.86 -20.06
CA LEU A 129 -6.66 -10.63 -20.53
C LEU A 129 -6.57 -12.04 -19.92
N THR A 130 -7.46 -12.35 -18.99
CA THR A 130 -7.53 -13.63 -18.27
C THR A 130 -8.90 -14.23 -18.47
N ASN A 131 -8.98 -15.44 -19.06
CA ASN A 131 -10.23 -16.16 -19.30
C ASN A 131 -11.33 -15.34 -20.01
N GLY A 132 -10.92 -14.46 -20.93
CA GLY A 132 -11.86 -13.63 -21.71
C GLY A 132 -12.32 -12.33 -21.02
N SER A 133 -11.82 -12.03 -19.82
CA SER A 133 -12.04 -10.74 -19.14
C SER A 133 -10.71 -10.02 -18.89
N TYR A 134 -10.73 -8.70 -18.91
CA TYR A 134 -9.58 -7.92 -18.44
C TYR A 134 -9.61 -7.86 -16.91
N ASP A 135 -8.48 -8.16 -16.29
CA ASP A 135 -8.33 -8.09 -14.84
C ASP A 135 -6.89 -7.68 -14.47
N TRP A 136 -6.72 -7.24 -13.23
CA TRP A 136 -5.43 -6.85 -12.67
C TRP A 136 -4.59 -8.08 -12.31
N ALA A 137 -3.34 -8.09 -12.75
CA ALA A 137 -2.36 -9.07 -12.33
C ALA A 137 -1.15 -8.35 -11.70
N ARG A 138 -0.66 -8.87 -10.57
CA ARG A 138 0.63 -8.45 -10.03
C ARG A 138 1.70 -8.99 -10.98
N ILE A 139 2.51 -8.10 -11.53
CA ILE A 139 3.56 -8.41 -12.52
C ILE A 139 4.97 -8.25 -11.94
N GLY A 140 5.08 -7.79 -10.71
CA GLY A 140 6.36 -7.75 -10.00
C GLY A 140 6.26 -7.14 -8.63
N THR A 141 7.36 -7.23 -7.89
CA THR A 141 7.55 -6.62 -6.56
C THR A 141 8.93 -5.99 -6.48
N TYR A 142 9.05 -4.90 -5.73
CA TYR A 142 10.32 -4.37 -5.26
C TYR A 142 10.35 -4.50 -3.75
N THR A 143 11.26 -5.31 -3.23
CA THR A 143 11.36 -5.62 -1.80
C THR A 143 12.83 -5.67 -1.41
N ASN A 144 13.22 -4.97 -0.33
CA ASN A 144 14.59 -4.95 0.17
C ASN A 144 15.66 -4.70 -0.93
N GLY A 145 15.41 -3.72 -1.81
CA GLY A 145 16.34 -3.37 -2.88
C GLY A 145 16.32 -4.31 -4.10
N THR A 146 15.44 -5.31 -4.12
CA THR A 146 15.36 -6.33 -5.18
C THR A 146 14.06 -6.21 -5.95
N LEU A 147 14.16 -6.01 -7.26
CA LEU A 147 13.02 -6.11 -8.20
C LEU A 147 12.86 -7.57 -8.65
N THR A 148 11.67 -8.14 -8.45
CA THR A 148 11.25 -9.44 -8.98
C THR A 148 10.10 -9.22 -9.96
N LEU A 149 10.15 -9.82 -11.15
CA LEU A 149 9.07 -9.76 -12.14
C LEU A 149 8.44 -11.15 -12.30
N PHE A 150 7.13 -11.20 -12.59
CA PHE A 150 6.34 -12.43 -12.75
C PHE A 150 5.86 -12.63 -14.18
#